data_AF-A0A2N0HMY5-F1
#
_entry.id   AF-A0A2N0HMY5-F1
#
_cell.length_a   1.000
_cell.length_b   1.000
_cell.length_c   1.000
_cell.angle_alpha   90.00
_cell.angle_beta   90.00
_cell.angle_gamma   90.00
#
_symmetry.space_group_name_H-M   'P 1'
#
loop_
_entity.id
_entity.type
_entity.pdbx_description
1 polymer ?
#
loop_
_entity_poly.entity_id
_entity_poly.type
_entity_poly.pdbx_seq_one_letter_code
_entity_poly.pdbx_strand_id
1 'polypeptide(L)'
;MRIKMSESFTSVETNQELRQGDIIKQNPNRKNKRAQWGFVLTADCDIAQKKSGTNYSWLEIIPAMEYLENIWCEEQLRKFSAKYSTYCLDKINSIIRKNHQKLSELSHSNLCEWLLEKSASEILNLIYPKDKKIEEKLESTLKGIELSIRPPKKNRLHTLCQCWEIVGIDKKTQESRIREYLNSSDGFPDFFVVPEIPGEDDFCFIILLRSISTTKSNLIFNSELEEKIVGQKNSFHRIGRFNDNLRYAVVQKFSFLFSRIGMPAPFEKVSGEAADILIEKIFPKEIR
;
A
#
# COMPACT_ATOMS: atom_id res chain seq x y z
N MET A 1 27.68 -6.34 5.90
CA MET A 1 27.89 -5.25 6.88
C MET A 1 26.66 -5.23 7.77
N ARG A 2 26.70 -5.82 8.98
CA ARG A 2 25.59 -5.73 9.94
C ARG A 2 25.65 -4.35 10.57
N ILE A 3 24.74 -3.46 10.18
CA ILE A 3 24.55 -2.20 10.91
C ILE A 3 24.07 -2.62 12.30
N LYS A 4 24.81 -2.29 13.36
CA LYS A 4 24.30 -2.44 14.73
C LYS A 4 23.17 -1.42 14.90
N MET A 5 21.91 -1.83 14.69
CA MET A 5 20.73 -0.95 14.79
C MET A 5 19.89 -1.18 16.06
N SER A 6 20.48 -1.76 17.11
CA SER A 6 19.84 -2.02 18.41
C SER A 6 19.33 -0.80 19.18
N GLU A 7 19.50 0.43 18.65
CA GLU A 7 19.02 1.68 19.26
C GLU A 7 17.56 2.02 18.88
N SER A 8 16.98 1.32 17.90
CA SER A 8 15.62 1.58 17.41
C SER A 8 14.51 1.14 18.37
N PHE A 9 14.86 0.32 19.37
CA PHE A 9 13.91 -0.35 20.25
C PHE A 9 14.19 -0.12 21.72
N THR A 10 13.11 -0.12 22.49
CA THR A 10 13.17 -0.16 23.94
C THR A 10 12.81 -1.57 24.41
N SER A 11 13.61 -2.14 25.31
CA SER A 11 13.25 -3.38 26.00
C SER A 11 11.97 -3.15 26.81
N VAL A 12 10.97 -4.01 26.63
CA VAL A 12 9.70 -3.90 27.35
C VAL A 12 9.56 -5.10 28.27
N GLU A 13 9.37 -4.84 29.56
CA GLU A 13 9.10 -5.90 30.53
C GLU A 13 7.70 -6.50 30.31
N THR A 14 7.54 -7.78 30.60
CA THR A 14 6.27 -8.52 30.40
C THR A 14 5.13 -8.06 31.32
N ASN A 15 5.45 -7.34 32.40
CA ASN A 15 4.49 -6.76 33.35
C ASN A 15 3.98 -5.37 32.93
N GLN A 16 4.60 -4.72 31.94
CA GLN A 16 4.22 -3.37 31.53
C GLN A 16 2.97 -3.41 30.66
N GLU A 17 2.04 -2.49 30.91
CA GLU A 17 0.86 -2.30 30.06
C GLU A 17 1.26 -2.01 28.60
N LEU A 18 0.34 -2.34 27.68
CA LEU A 18 0.46 -2.01 26.28
C LEU A 18 0.45 -0.48 26.10
N ARG A 19 1.29 0.06 25.23
CA ARG A 19 1.39 1.50 24.94
C ARG A 19 1.48 1.78 23.44
N GLN A 20 1.27 3.05 23.08
CA GLN A 20 1.53 3.52 21.73
C GLN A 20 2.97 3.19 21.33
N GLY A 21 3.14 2.65 20.14
CA GLY A 21 4.44 2.23 19.61
C GLY A 21 4.89 0.83 20.02
N ASP A 22 4.09 0.09 20.79
CA ASP A 22 4.28 -1.35 20.93
C ASP A 22 4.11 -2.05 19.57
N ILE A 23 4.97 -3.03 19.32
CA ILE A 23 4.88 -3.91 18.16
C ILE A 23 4.24 -5.21 18.61
N ILE A 24 3.16 -5.58 17.93
CA ILE A 24 2.40 -6.79 18.17
C ILE A 24 2.57 -7.74 17.00
N LYS A 25 2.65 -9.04 17.29
CA LYS A 25 2.80 -10.11 16.30
C LYS A 25 1.64 -11.09 16.42
N GLN A 26 1.08 -11.48 15.29
CA GLN A 26 0.04 -12.50 15.21
C GLN A 26 0.66 -13.90 15.30
N ASN A 27 -0.02 -14.82 15.97
CA ASN A 27 0.42 -16.21 16.05
C ASN A 27 0.50 -16.90 14.66
N PRO A 28 1.65 -17.48 14.28
CA PRO A 28 1.88 -18.06 12.95
C PRO A 28 1.11 -19.36 12.69
N ASN A 29 0.52 -20.01 13.71
CA ASN A 29 -0.25 -21.26 13.56
C ASN A 29 -1.61 -21.08 12.83
N ARG A 30 -1.79 -20.00 12.07
CA ARG A 30 -3.01 -19.74 11.30
C ARG A 30 -2.74 -19.53 9.82
N LYS A 31 -3.57 -20.21 9.02
CA LYS A 31 -3.68 -20.08 7.56
C LYS A 31 -4.31 -18.75 7.08
N ASN A 32 -4.41 -17.73 7.94
CA ASN A 32 -5.00 -16.45 7.54
C ASN A 32 -3.91 -15.58 6.91
N LYS A 33 -4.13 -15.15 5.66
CA LYS A 33 -3.24 -14.28 4.87
C LYS A 33 -3.27 -12.80 5.32
N ARG A 34 -3.50 -12.51 6.60
CA ARG A 34 -3.57 -11.11 7.09
C ARG A 34 -2.24 -10.70 7.74
N ALA A 35 -2.05 -9.38 7.86
CA ALA A 35 -1.07 -8.68 8.68
C ALA A 35 -0.45 -9.53 9.80
N GLN A 36 0.81 -9.91 9.63
CA GLN A 36 1.53 -10.69 10.65
C GLN A 36 2.01 -9.82 11.81
N TRP A 37 2.25 -8.52 11.57
CA TRP A 37 2.72 -7.57 12.57
C TRP A 37 1.88 -6.30 12.59
N GLY A 38 1.87 -5.63 13.74
CA GLY A 38 1.15 -4.38 13.94
C GLY A 38 1.92 -3.39 14.82
N PHE A 39 1.81 -2.10 14.49
CA PHE A 39 2.24 -0.98 15.34
C PHE A 39 1.03 -0.45 16.12
N VAL A 40 1.07 -0.48 17.45
CA VAL A 40 -0.02 0.04 18.28
C VAL A 40 -0.11 1.56 18.13
N LEU A 41 -1.26 2.02 17.64
CA LEU A 41 -1.53 3.42 17.32
C LEU A 41 -2.28 4.15 18.44
N THR A 42 -3.10 3.44 19.23
CA THR A 42 -3.89 4.05 20.32
C THR A 42 -3.01 4.91 21.21
N ALA A 43 -3.42 6.15 21.46
CA ALA A 43 -2.65 7.10 22.25
C ALA A 43 -2.55 6.68 23.72
N ASP A 44 -1.40 6.94 24.34
CA ASP A 44 -1.14 6.58 25.75
C ASP A 44 -2.17 7.22 26.70
N CYS A 45 -2.62 8.44 26.42
CA CYS A 45 -3.66 9.11 27.21
C CYS A 45 -5.01 8.38 27.16
N ASP A 46 -5.36 7.79 26.01
CA ASP A 46 -6.61 7.04 25.86
C ASP A 46 -6.53 5.70 26.60
N ILE A 47 -5.36 5.05 26.57
CA ILE A 47 -5.09 3.80 27.31
C ILE A 47 -5.18 4.05 28.81
N ALA A 48 -4.44 5.06 29.31
CA ALA A 48 -4.40 5.40 30.73
C ALA A 48 -5.77 5.81 31.30
N GLN A 49 -6.58 6.51 30.50
CA GLN A 49 -7.92 6.95 30.90
C GLN A 49 -9.01 5.91 30.62
N LYS A 50 -8.67 4.73 30.10
CA LYS A 50 -9.60 3.69 29.65
C LYS A 50 -10.65 4.22 28.65
N LYS A 51 -10.30 5.26 27.89
CA LYS A 51 -11.18 5.94 26.91
C LYS A 51 -11.38 5.12 25.64
N SER A 52 -10.39 4.31 25.27
CA SER A 52 -10.48 3.37 24.13
C SER A 52 -11.47 2.22 24.39
N GLY A 53 -12.06 2.15 25.59
CA GLY A 53 -12.84 1.02 26.04
C GLY A 53 -11.97 -0.23 26.11
N THR A 54 -12.42 -1.30 25.46
CA THR A 54 -11.69 -2.57 25.38
C THR A 54 -10.93 -2.76 24.08
N ASN A 55 -10.77 -1.74 23.23
CA ASN A 55 -10.16 -1.89 21.90
C ASN A 55 -8.85 -1.11 21.75
N TYR A 56 -7.93 -1.70 20.99
CA TYR A 56 -6.70 -1.07 20.52
C TYR A 56 -6.73 -0.93 19.00
N SER A 57 -6.33 0.24 18.52
CA SER A 57 -6.06 0.51 17.11
C SER A 57 -4.59 0.26 16.80
N TRP A 58 -4.31 -0.31 15.65
CA TRP A 58 -2.96 -0.61 15.20
C TRP A 58 -2.83 -0.48 13.69
N LEU A 59 -1.60 -0.22 13.23
CA LEU A 59 -1.23 -0.14 11.81
C LEU A 59 -0.54 -1.41 11.39
N GLU A 60 -0.92 -1.97 10.25
CA GLU A 60 -0.29 -3.15 9.68
C GLU A 60 1.17 -2.89 9.30
N ILE A 61 2.03 -3.86 9.61
CA ILE A 61 3.42 -3.87 9.19
C ILE A 61 3.67 -5.10 8.32
N ILE A 62 4.26 -4.89 7.14
CA ILE A 62 4.61 -5.96 6.19
C ILE A 62 6.07 -5.86 5.75
N PRO A 63 6.68 -6.95 5.26
CA PRO A 63 8.02 -6.89 4.66
C PRO A 63 8.04 -5.96 3.45
N ALA A 64 9.14 -5.23 3.24
CA ALA A 64 9.24 -4.29 2.13
C ALA A 64 9.14 -4.97 0.76
N MET A 65 9.64 -6.20 0.63
CA MET A 65 9.48 -6.99 -0.60
C MET A 65 8.01 -7.26 -0.91
N GLU A 66 7.20 -7.60 0.10
CA GLU A 66 5.77 -7.82 -0.09
C GLU A 66 5.06 -6.52 -0.50
N TYR A 67 5.41 -5.40 0.13
CA TYR A 67 4.89 -4.07 -0.23
C TYR A 67 5.24 -3.71 -1.68
N LEU A 68 6.51 -3.87 -2.05
CA LEU A 68 6.98 -3.57 -3.40
C LEU A 68 6.25 -4.43 -4.43
N GLU A 69 6.11 -5.73 -4.18
CA GLU A 69 5.48 -6.65 -5.14
C GLU A 69 3.97 -6.47 -5.27
N ASN A 70 3.25 -6.18 -4.19
CA ASN A 70 1.78 -6.19 -4.19
C ASN A 70 1.14 -4.82 -4.28
N ILE A 71 1.83 -3.75 -3.86
CA ILE A 71 1.26 -2.39 -3.83
C ILE A 71 1.98 -1.51 -4.84
N TRP A 72 3.30 -1.34 -4.68
CA TRP A 72 4.04 -0.39 -5.50
C TRP A 72 4.17 -0.84 -6.96
N CYS A 73 4.63 -2.06 -7.22
CA CYS A 73 4.83 -2.55 -8.58
C CYS A 73 3.53 -2.62 -9.36
N GLU A 74 2.40 -2.93 -8.71
CA GLU A 74 1.09 -2.91 -9.37
C GLU A 74 0.76 -1.51 -9.88
N GLU A 75 0.96 -0.48 -9.05
CA GLU A 75 0.77 0.91 -9.45
C GLU A 75 1.75 1.33 -10.55
N GLN A 76 3.03 0.92 -10.46
CA GLN A 76 4.05 1.25 -11.44
C GLN A 76 3.81 0.59 -12.81
N LEU A 77 3.36 -0.66 -12.84
CA LEU A 77 2.99 -1.36 -14.07
C LEU A 77 1.80 -0.68 -14.76
N ARG A 78 0.79 -0.23 -13.99
CA ARG A 78 -0.32 0.58 -14.51
C ARG A 78 0.14 1.93 -15.04
N LYS A 79 1.04 2.62 -14.33
CA LYS A 79 1.63 3.89 -14.80
C LYS A 79 2.47 3.68 -16.05
N PHE A 80 3.19 2.56 -16.13
CA PHE A 80 3.97 2.17 -17.30
C PHE A 80 3.07 1.98 -18.52
N SER A 81 2.03 1.15 -18.43
CA SER A 81 1.11 0.90 -19.55
C SER A 81 0.48 2.19 -20.06
N ALA A 82 0.00 3.04 -19.15
CA ALA A 82 -0.58 4.34 -19.49
C ALA A 82 0.44 5.23 -20.21
N LYS A 83 1.63 5.42 -19.63
CA LYS A 83 2.69 6.29 -20.19
C LYS A 83 3.12 5.89 -21.59
N TYR A 84 3.36 4.59 -21.81
CA TYR A 84 3.89 4.10 -23.08
C TYR A 84 2.81 3.88 -24.14
N SER A 85 1.54 3.74 -23.73
CA SER A 85 0.44 3.59 -24.68
C SER A 85 0.26 4.80 -25.59
N THR A 86 0.48 6.04 -25.13
CA THR A 86 0.33 7.24 -25.97
C THR A 86 1.17 7.14 -27.25
N TYR A 87 2.44 6.75 -27.12
CA TYR A 87 3.33 6.54 -28.27
C TYR A 87 2.80 5.48 -29.24
N CYS A 88 2.39 4.32 -28.71
CA CYS A 88 1.87 3.23 -29.52
C CYS A 88 0.58 3.61 -30.23
N LEU A 89 -0.35 4.27 -29.53
CA LEU A 89 -1.63 4.71 -30.06
C LEU A 89 -1.44 5.73 -31.18
N ASP A 90 -0.56 6.71 -31.04
CA ASP A 90 -0.28 7.69 -32.11
C ASP A 90 0.18 6.99 -33.40
N LYS A 91 1.08 6.01 -33.27
CA LYS A 91 1.61 5.25 -34.41
C LYS A 91 0.55 4.34 -35.01
N ILE A 92 -0.14 3.55 -34.20
CA ILE A 92 -1.16 2.61 -34.64
C ILE A 92 -2.33 3.35 -35.29
N ASN A 93 -2.87 4.40 -34.65
CA ASN A 93 -3.97 5.19 -35.19
C ASN A 93 -3.56 5.94 -36.46
N SER A 94 -2.30 6.35 -36.61
CA SER A 94 -1.80 6.87 -37.90
C SER A 94 -1.88 5.83 -39.02
N ILE A 95 -1.57 4.56 -38.73
CA ILE A 95 -1.65 3.47 -39.71
C ILE A 95 -3.12 3.13 -40.01
N ILE A 96 -3.97 3.03 -38.99
CA ILE A 96 -5.41 2.78 -39.14
C ILE A 96 -6.06 3.87 -40.00
N ARG A 97 -5.80 5.16 -39.73
CA ARG A 97 -6.34 6.26 -40.52
C ARG A 97 -5.92 6.21 -42.00
N LYS A 98 -4.71 5.73 -42.29
CA LYS A 98 -4.20 5.61 -43.67
C LYS A 98 -4.79 4.42 -44.42
N ASN A 99 -4.96 3.27 -43.76
CA ASN A 99 -5.31 2.01 -44.41
C ASN A 99 -6.80 1.64 -44.25
N HIS A 100 -7.48 2.17 -43.24
CA HIS A 100 -8.83 1.77 -42.82
C HIS A 100 -9.67 2.96 -42.32
N GLN A 101 -10.02 3.88 -43.23
CA GLN A 101 -10.70 5.15 -42.91
C GLN A 101 -12.05 5.04 -42.18
N LYS A 102 -12.66 3.85 -42.11
CA LYS A 102 -13.95 3.61 -41.46
C LYS A 102 -13.85 3.10 -40.02
N LEU A 103 -12.64 2.80 -39.53
CA LEU A 103 -12.43 2.30 -38.17
C LEU A 103 -12.28 3.46 -37.19
N SER A 104 -12.79 3.29 -35.98
CA SER A 104 -12.59 4.22 -34.88
C SER A 104 -11.14 4.18 -34.39
N GLU A 105 -10.68 5.29 -33.81
CA GLU A 105 -9.37 5.35 -33.17
C GLU A 105 -9.31 4.41 -31.95
N LEU A 106 -8.16 3.76 -31.79
CA LEU A 106 -7.89 2.90 -30.65
C LEU A 106 -7.64 3.76 -29.41
N SER A 107 -8.28 3.41 -28.30
CA SER A 107 -8.04 4.00 -26.97
C SER A 107 -7.04 3.17 -26.16
N HIS A 108 -6.54 3.72 -25.04
CA HIS A 108 -5.69 2.96 -24.10
C HIS A 108 -6.38 1.68 -23.60
N SER A 109 -7.66 1.76 -23.23
CA SER A 109 -8.44 0.61 -22.74
C SER A 109 -8.53 -0.48 -23.80
N ASN A 110 -8.88 -0.09 -25.03
CA ASN A 110 -9.04 -1.07 -26.12
C ASN A 110 -7.70 -1.66 -26.56
N LEU A 111 -6.61 -0.90 -26.50
CA LEU A 111 -5.28 -1.46 -26.75
C LEU A 111 -4.91 -2.50 -25.68
N CYS A 112 -5.21 -2.24 -24.41
CA CYS A 112 -4.95 -3.20 -23.34
C CYS A 112 -5.80 -4.47 -23.50
N GLU A 113 -7.09 -4.34 -23.78
CA GLU A 113 -7.99 -5.46 -24.08
C GLU A 113 -7.44 -6.28 -25.26
N TRP A 114 -7.04 -5.62 -26.35
CA TRP A 114 -6.48 -6.30 -27.51
C TRP A 114 -5.18 -7.06 -27.19
N LEU A 115 -4.32 -6.50 -26.35
CA LEU A 115 -3.08 -7.13 -25.89
C LEU A 115 -3.31 -8.28 -24.88
N LEU A 116 -4.48 -8.35 -24.25
CA LEU A 116 -4.88 -9.52 -23.46
C LEU A 116 -5.28 -10.69 -24.37
N GLU A 117 -5.86 -10.41 -25.53
CA GLU A 117 -6.31 -11.42 -26.50
C GLU A 117 -5.22 -11.85 -27.50
N LYS A 118 -4.36 -10.91 -27.92
CA LYS A 118 -3.31 -11.13 -28.93
C LYS A 118 -1.98 -10.60 -28.42
N SER A 119 -0.90 -11.22 -28.86
CA SER A 119 0.46 -10.72 -28.59
C SER A 119 0.74 -9.44 -29.39
N ALA A 120 1.70 -8.64 -28.91
CA ALA A 120 2.16 -7.43 -29.61
C ALA A 120 2.53 -7.70 -31.08
N SER A 121 3.22 -8.82 -31.35
CA SER A 121 3.62 -9.21 -32.71
C SER A 121 2.42 -9.53 -33.60
N GLU A 122 1.41 -10.21 -33.07
CA GLU A 122 0.18 -10.52 -33.82
C GLU A 122 -0.60 -9.26 -34.15
N ILE A 123 -0.73 -8.32 -33.20
CA ILE A 123 -1.38 -7.02 -33.45
C ILE A 123 -0.66 -6.27 -34.56
N LEU A 124 0.67 -6.18 -34.50
CA LEU A 124 1.45 -5.47 -35.51
C LEU A 124 1.33 -6.13 -36.90
N ASN A 125 1.36 -7.46 -36.97
CA ASN A 125 1.18 -8.19 -38.23
C ASN A 125 -0.21 -8.02 -38.85
N LEU A 126 -1.25 -7.73 -38.05
CA LEU A 126 -2.60 -7.46 -38.55
C LEU A 126 -2.75 -6.04 -39.12
N ILE A 127 -2.00 -5.07 -38.59
CA ILE A 127 -2.16 -3.64 -38.93
C ILE A 127 -1.13 -3.21 -39.99
N TYR A 128 0.08 -3.76 -39.96
CA TYR A 128 1.12 -3.42 -40.92
C TYR A 128 0.87 -4.11 -42.27
N PRO A 129 1.00 -3.38 -43.39
CA PRO A 129 1.09 -4.00 -44.72
C PRO A 129 2.24 -5.01 -44.77
N LYS A 130 2.03 -6.15 -45.42
CA LYS A 130 3.01 -7.25 -45.50
C LYS A 130 4.39 -6.83 -46.01
N ASP A 131 4.45 -5.74 -46.78
CA ASP A 131 5.68 -5.26 -47.43
C ASP A 131 6.42 -4.18 -46.62
N LYS A 132 5.91 -3.78 -45.44
CA LYS A 132 6.53 -2.74 -44.61
C LYS A 132 7.22 -3.34 -43.38
N LYS A 133 8.45 -2.91 -43.15
CA LYS A 133 9.19 -3.23 -41.92
C LYS A 133 8.50 -2.60 -40.71
N ILE A 134 8.23 -3.43 -39.70
CA ILE A 134 7.73 -2.98 -38.40
C ILE A 134 8.80 -2.13 -37.72
N GLU A 135 8.38 -1.02 -37.11
CA GLU A 135 9.29 -0.17 -36.35
C GLU A 135 9.68 -0.87 -35.05
N GLU A 136 10.96 -1.19 -34.89
CA GLU A 136 11.47 -1.98 -33.74
C GLU A 136 11.09 -1.36 -32.38
N LYS A 137 11.13 -0.03 -32.28
CA LYS A 137 10.72 0.71 -31.08
C LYS A 137 9.24 0.56 -30.77
N LEU A 138 8.37 0.53 -31.79
CA LEU A 138 6.94 0.32 -31.61
C LEU A 138 6.68 -1.10 -31.09
N GLU A 139 7.34 -2.08 -31.69
CA GLU A 139 7.22 -3.49 -31.30
C GLU A 139 7.71 -3.73 -29.86
N SER A 140 8.89 -3.22 -29.51
CA SER A 140 9.42 -3.35 -28.15
C SER A 140 8.50 -2.65 -27.15
N THR A 141 8.04 -1.44 -27.44
CA THR A 141 7.13 -0.71 -26.54
C THR A 141 5.81 -1.47 -26.33
N LEU A 142 5.21 -2.02 -27.40
CA LEU A 142 4.00 -2.85 -27.27
C LEU A 142 4.23 -4.12 -26.46
N LYS A 143 5.37 -4.80 -26.65
CA LYS A 143 5.75 -5.96 -25.82
C LYS A 143 5.89 -5.58 -24.34
N GLY A 144 6.43 -4.39 -24.07
CA GLY A 144 6.49 -3.84 -22.71
C GLY A 144 5.10 -3.62 -22.10
N ILE A 145 4.16 -3.06 -22.88
CA ILE A 145 2.77 -2.85 -22.43
C ILE A 145 2.09 -4.21 -22.19
N GLU A 146 2.21 -5.14 -23.13
CA GLU A 146 1.68 -6.51 -23.02
C GLU A 146 2.15 -7.18 -21.72
N LEU A 147 3.45 -7.09 -21.43
CA LEU A 147 4.04 -7.65 -20.23
C LEU A 147 3.50 -6.97 -18.96
N SER A 148 3.20 -5.68 -19.01
CA SER A 148 2.73 -4.92 -17.84
C SER A 148 1.28 -5.18 -17.44
N ILE A 149 0.44 -5.63 -18.37
CA ILE A 149 -1.00 -5.87 -18.13
C ILE A 149 -1.32 -7.34 -17.89
N ARG A 150 -0.44 -8.26 -18.28
CA ARG A 150 -0.63 -9.70 -18.09
C ARG A 150 -0.23 -10.14 -16.68
N PRO A 151 -0.84 -11.22 -16.16
CA PRO A 151 -0.41 -11.81 -14.89
C PRO A 151 1.10 -12.13 -14.90
N PRO A 152 1.84 -11.77 -13.85
CA PRO A 152 3.28 -11.97 -13.81
C PRO A 152 3.61 -13.46 -13.82
N LYS A 153 4.60 -13.87 -14.63
CA LYS A 153 5.08 -15.27 -14.65
C LYS A 153 5.86 -15.66 -13.39
N LYS A 154 6.53 -14.69 -12.75
CA LYS A 154 7.35 -14.89 -11.55
C LYS A 154 6.82 -14.05 -10.39
N ASN A 155 7.14 -12.76 -10.37
CA ASN A 155 6.58 -11.76 -9.46
C ASN A 155 6.49 -10.41 -10.19
N ARG A 156 5.72 -9.47 -9.63
CA ARG A 156 5.49 -8.17 -10.28
C ARG A 156 6.75 -7.32 -10.37
N LEU A 157 7.65 -7.41 -9.40
CA LEU A 157 8.92 -6.68 -9.43
C LEU A 157 9.78 -7.09 -10.62
N HIS A 158 9.92 -8.40 -10.86
CA HIS A 158 10.62 -8.92 -12.03
C HIS A 158 9.96 -8.47 -13.33
N THR A 159 8.63 -8.55 -13.42
CA THR A 159 7.87 -8.03 -14.57
C THR A 159 8.16 -6.55 -14.81
N LEU A 160 8.17 -5.72 -13.77
CA LEU A 160 8.45 -4.28 -13.87
C LEU A 160 9.88 -4.02 -14.38
N CYS A 161 10.87 -4.72 -13.83
CA CYS A 161 12.26 -4.61 -14.30
C CYS A 161 12.37 -4.99 -15.78
N GLN A 162 11.71 -6.06 -16.22
CA GLN A 162 11.68 -6.46 -17.63
C GLN A 162 10.99 -5.42 -18.52
N CYS A 163 9.87 -4.83 -18.08
CA CYS A 163 9.23 -3.72 -18.80
C CYS A 163 10.19 -2.54 -18.97
N TRP A 164 10.97 -2.21 -17.95
CA TRP A 164 11.99 -1.16 -18.00
C TRP A 164 13.16 -1.48 -18.93
N GLU A 165 13.67 -2.71 -18.90
CA GLU A 165 14.71 -3.17 -19.81
C GLU A 165 14.27 -3.09 -21.28
N ILE A 166 13.03 -3.50 -21.58
CA ILE A 166 12.45 -3.45 -22.93
C ILE A 166 12.44 -2.03 -23.51
N VAL A 167 12.22 -1.01 -22.68
CA VAL A 167 12.22 0.41 -23.09
C VAL A 167 13.57 1.09 -22.89
N GLY A 168 14.62 0.32 -22.60
CA GLY A 168 16.01 0.81 -22.53
C GLY A 168 16.38 1.53 -21.24
N ILE A 169 15.68 1.28 -20.13
CA ILE A 169 16.06 1.83 -18.83
C ILE A 169 17.10 0.91 -18.18
N ASP A 170 18.29 1.46 -17.94
CA ASP A 170 19.41 0.71 -17.36
C ASP A 170 19.18 0.38 -15.88
N LYS A 171 19.87 -0.67 -15.41
CA LYS A 171 19.74 -1.20 -14.04
C LYS A 171 20.02 -0.16 -12.96
N LYS A 172 20.99 0.75 -13.15
CA LYS A 172 21.32 1.78 -12.16
C LYS A 172 20.17 2.78 -12.01
N THR A 173 19.53 3.15 -13.12
CA THR A 173 18.33 3.98 -13.10
C THR A 173 17.15 3.26 -12.43
N GLN A 174 16.98 1.95 -12.65
CA GLN A 174 15.95 1.15 -11.97
C GLN A 174 16.16 1.13 -10.45
N GLU A 175 17.40 0.88 -9.99
CA GLU A 175 17.77 0.91 -8.57
C GLU A 175 17.54 2.29 -7.95
N SER A 176 17.89 3.37 -8.66
CA SER A 176 17.65 4.74 -8.20
C SER A 176 16.18 5.01 -7.97
N ARG A 177 15.30 4.56 -8.88
CA ARG A 177 13.85 4.76 -8.74
C ARG A 177 13.26 4.06 -7.52
N ILE A 178 13.68 2.83 -7.25
CA ILE A 178 13.22 2.09 -6.05
C ILE A 178 13.71 2.82 -4.79
N ARG A 179 14.99 3.21 -4.77
CA ARG A 179 15.60 3.91 -3.64
C ARG A 179 14.94 5.26 -3.40
N GLU A 180 14.76 6.05 -4.45
CA GLU A 180 14.07 7.34 -4.39
C GLU A 180 12.66 7.16 -3.85
N TYR A 181 11.89 6.18 -4.35
CA TYR A 181 10.53 5.96 -3.85
C TYR A 181 10.48 5.60 -2.36
N LEU A 182 11.35 4.69 -1.90
CA LEU A 182 11.40 4.29 -0.48
C LEU A 182 11.95 5.39 0.44
N ASN A 183 12.85 6.24 -0.07
CA ASN A 183 13.45 7.34 0.68
C ASN A 183 12.70 8.67 0.52
N SER A 184 11.76 8.76 -0.43
CA SER A 184 11.08 10.00 -0.78
C SER A 184 10.25 10.50 0.40
N SER A 185 10.51 11.74 0.78
CA SER A 185 9.57 12.56 1.56
C SER A 185 8.58 13.33 0.67
N ASP A 186 8.78 13.30 -0.65
CA ASP A 186 7.93 14.00 -1.62
C ASP A 186 6.63 13.23 -1.83
N GLY A 187 5.52 13.98 -1.71
CA GLY A 187 4.16 13.44 -1.78
C GLY A 187 3.88 12.52 -0.58
N PHE A 188 3.25 13.06 0.47
CA PHE A 188 2.86 12.37 1.71
C PHE A 188 2.62 10.85 1.51
N PRO A 189 3.67 10.01 1.71
CA PRO A 189 3.55 8.60 1.41
C PRO A 189 2.57 7.99 2.40
N ASP A 190 1.78 7.03 1.94
CA ASP A 190 0.83 6.29 2.76
C ASP A 190 1.50 5.18 3.56
N PHE A 191 2.83 5.23 3.69
CA PHE A 191 3.64 4.24 4.38
C PHE A 191 4.83 4.84 5.14
N PHE A 192 5.42 4.04 6.02
CA PHE A 192 6.64 4.36 6.76
C PHE A 192 7.64 3.19 6.68
N VAL A 193 8.89 3.45 6.29
CA VAL A 193 9.95 2.44 6.23
C VAL A 193 10.59 2.25 7.60
N VAL A 194 10.66 1.01 8.06
CA VAL A 194 11.33 0.61 9.30
C VAL A 194 12.43 -0.39 8.97
N PRO A 195 13.68 -0.21 9.43
CA PRO A 195 14.77 -1.12 9.08
C PRO A 195 14.62 -2.55 9.62
N GLU A 196 14.05 -2.72 10.81
CA GLU A 196 13.96 -4.00 11.51
C GLU A 196 12.71 -4.05 12.40
N ILE A 197 12.36 -5.25 12.87
CA ILE A 197 11.33 -5.52 13.87
C ILE A 197 11.93 -6.46 14.93
N PRO A 198 11.57 -6.35 16.23
CA PRO A 198 12.15 -7.19 17.26
C PRO A 198 11.86 -8.67 17.03
N GLY A 199 12.90 -9.50 17.04
CA GLY A 199 12.76 -10.95 16.91
C GLY A 199 12.48 -11.45 15.48
N GLU A 200 12.67 -10.61 14.46
CA GLU A 200 12.63 -11.02 13.05
C GLU A 200 14.03 -10.95 12.42
N ASP A 201 14.35 -11.92 11.57
CA ASP A 201 15.64 -12.00 10.87
C ASP A 201 15.67 -11.20 9.54
N ASP A 202 14.49 -10.81 9.05
CA ASP A 202 14.36 -10.01 7.83
C ASP A 202 14.73 -8.54 8.06
N PHE A 203 15.01 -7.84 6.95
CA PHE A 203 15.34 -6.42 6.94
C PHE A 203 14.34 -5.65 6.09
N CYS A 204 14.13 -4.39 6.46
CA CYS A 204 13.26 -3.44 5.78
C CYS A 204 11.78 -3.89 5.79
N PHE A 205 11.01 -3.24 6.65
CA PHE A 205 9.58 -3.38 6.81
C PHE A 205 8.87 -2.07 6.48
N ILE A 206 7.58 -2.18 6.19
CA ILE A 206 6.73 -1.07 5.80
C ILE A 206 5.52 -1.06 6.73
N ILE A 207 5.34 0.04 7.46
CA ILE A 207 4.09 0.32 8.18
C ILE A 207 3.12 0.98 7.20
N LEU A 208 1.95 0.39 7.02
CA LEU A 208 0.90 0.92 6.15
C LEU A 208 0.05 1.93 6.92
N LEU A 209 0.27 3.22 6.70
CA LEU A 209 -0.37 4.30 7.46
C LEU A 209 -1.89 4.38 7.21
N ARG A 210 -2.39 3.82 6.10
CA ARG A 210 -3.83 3.71 5.81
C ARG A 210 -4.47 2.40 6.25
N SER A 211 -3.69 1.38 6.60
CA SER A 211 -4.19 0.07 7.04
C SER A 211 -4.43 0.09 8.55
N ILE A 212 -5.45 0.84 8.98
CA ILE A 212 -5.84 0.93 10.39
C ILE A 212 -6.75 -0.25 10.71
N SER A 213 -6.33 -1.07 11.67
CA SER A 213 -7.12 -2.17 12.20
C SER A 213 -7.41 -1.96 13.68
N THR A 214 -8.45 -2.62 14.18
CA THR A 214 -8.79 -2.63 15.60
C THR A 214 -8.83 -4.07 16.12
N THR A 215 -8.43 -4.25 17.38
CA THR A 215 -8.55 -5.53 18.06
C THR A 215 -8.90 -5.32 19.53
N LYS A 216 -9.50 -6.33 20.15
CA LYS A 216 -9.85 -6.25 21.57
C LYS A 216 -8.59 -6.43 22.42
N SER A 217 -8.52 -5.71 23.53
CA SER A 217 -7.50 -5.76 24.57
C SER A 217 -7.25 -7.18 25.08
N ASN A 218 -8.30 -7.96 25.29
CA ASN A 218 -8.19 -9.36 25.73
C ASN A 218 -7.66 -10.32 24.63
N LEU A 219 -7.42 -9.82 23.42
CA LEU A 219 -6.76 -10.53 22.33
C LEU A 219 -5.32 -10.06 22.11
N ILE A 220 -4.80 -9.16 22.94
CA ILE A 220 -3.39 -8.75 22.93
C ILE A 220 -2.75 -9.19 24.23
N PHE A 221 -1.76 -10.07 24.12
CA PHE A 221 -1.00 -10.60 25.24
C PHE A 221 0.35 -9.90 25.37
N ASN A 222 0.91 -9.86 26.58
CA ASN A 222 2.19 -9.18 26.81
C ASN A 222 3.38 -10.03 26.35
N SER A 223 3.18 -11.33 26.12
CA SER A 223 4.21 -12.25 25.65
C SER A 223 3.62 -13.41 24.84
N GLU A 224 4.47 -14.03 24.02
CA GLU A 224 4.12 -15.23 23.26
C GLU A 224 3.73 -16.40 24.20
N LEU A 225 4.39 -16.53 25.35
CA LEU A 225 4.10 -17.57 26.33
C LEU A 225 2.67 -17.43 26.87
N GLU A 226 2.28 -16.22 27.26
CA GLU A 226 0.94 -15.92 27.76
C GLU A 226 -0.13 -16.24 26.70
N GLU A 227 0.11 -15.82 25.45
CA GLU A 227 -0.77 -16.14 24.33
C GLU A 227 -0.94 -17.66 24.14
N LYS A 228 0.15 -18.42 24.18
CA LYS A 228 0.14 -19.89 24.03
C LYS A 228 -0.61 -20.58 25.16
N ILE A 229 -0.47 -20.10 26.40
CA ILE A 229 -1.19 -20.65 27.56
C ILE A 229 -2.69 -20.46 27.42
N VAL A 230 -3.11 -19.26 27.02
CA VAL A 230 -4.54 -18.93 26.87
C VAL A 230 -5.14 -19.60 25.63
N GLY A 231 -4.35 -19.80 24.57
CA GLY A 231 -4.75 -20.55 23.38
C GLY A 231 -5.86 -19.88 22.56
N GLN A 232 -6.04 -18.57 22.69
CA GLN A 232 -7.06 -17.84 21.95
C GLN A 232 -6.70 -17.72 20.45
N LYS A 233 -7.75 -17.65 19.63
CA LYS A 233 -7.66 -17.56 18.17
C LYS A 233 -7.74 -16.09 17.72
N ASN A 234 -6.92 -15.67 16.73
CA ASN A 234 -6.80 -14.27 16.27
C ASN A 234 -6.24 -13.32 17.34
N SER A 235 -5.44 -13.85 18.26
CA SER A 235 -4.72 -13.01 19.20
C SER A 235 -3.39 -12.52 18.62
N PHE A 236 -2.84 -11.56 19.34
CA PHE A 236 -1.51 -11.03 19.15
C PHE A 236 -0.73 -11.13 20.45
N HIS A 237 0.58 -11.12 20.36
CA HIS A 237 1.46 -10.89 21.50
C HIS A 237 2.42 -9.75 21.21
N ARG A 238 2.80 -8.99 22.23
CA ARG A 238 3.84 -7.95 22.13
C ARG A 238 5.22 -8.58 21.91
N ILE A 239 5.98 -8.04 20.96
CA ILE A 239 7.36 -8.44 20.66
C ILE A 239 8.38 -7.35 20.95
N GLY A 240 7.95 -6.10 21.17
CA GLY A 240 8.81 -5.00 21.62
C GLY A 240 8.11 -3.65 21.49
N ARG A 241 8.87 -2.56 21.61
CA ARG A 241 8.40 -1.18 21.44
C ARG A 241 9.42 -0.37 20.66
N PHE A 242 8.96 0.40 19.67
CA PHE A 242 9.81 1.41 19.05
C PHE A 242 10.21 2.48 20.06
N ASN A 243 11.45 2.96 19.96
CA ASN A 243 11.88 4.11 20.76
C ASN A 243 11.00 5.35 20.47
N ASP A 244 11.12 6.36 21.33
CA ASP A 244 10.29 7.56 21.23
C ASP A 244 10.44 8.28 19.88
N ASN A 245 11.65 8.32 19.31
CA ASN A 245 11.92 8.96 18.02
C ASN A 245 11.13 8.30 16.88
N LEU A 246 11.19 6.98 16.76
CA LEU A 246 10.46 6.23 15.73
C LEU A 246 8.96 6.27 15.99
N ARG A 247 8.52 6.09 17.24
CA ARG A 247 7.11 6.19 17.63
C ARG A 247 6.52 7.54 17.19
N TYR A 248 7.18 8.65 17.55
CA TYR A 248 6.70 9.98 17.20
C TYR A 248 6.75 10.23 15.70
N ALA A 249 7.77 9.75 15.00
CA ALA A 249 7.85 9.89 13.54
C ALA A 249 6.69 9.18 12.82
N VAL A 250 6.34 7.96 13.25
CA VAL A 250 5.20 7.20 12.70
C VAL A 250 3.89 7.91 12.99
N VAL A 251 3.65 8.30 14.25
CA VAL A 251 2.41 8.98 14.67
C VAL A 251 2.26 10.33 13.96
N GLN A 252 3.34 11.11 13.83
CA GLN A 252 3.32 12.39 13.14
C GLN A 252 2.98 12.23 11.65
N LYS A 253 3.62 11.28 10.94
CA LYS A 253 3.28 11.00 9.54
C LYS A 253 1.84 10.52 9.39
N PHE A 254 1.39 9.65 10.28
CA PHE A 254 -0.01 9.21 10.33
C PHE A 254 -0.97 10.39 10.50
N SER A 255 -0.76 11.23 11.51
CA SER A 255 -1.62 12.40 11.77
C SER A 255 -1.66 13.36 10.58
N PHE A 256 -0.53 13.64 9.94
CA PHE A 256 -0.51 14.49 8.74
C PHE A 256 -1.30 13.91 7.56
N LEU A 257 -1.32 12.59 7.41
CA LEU A 257 -2.06 11.91 6.34
C LEU A 257 -3.57 12.13 6.46
N PHE A 258 -4.09 12.19 7.69
CA PHE A 258 -5.52 12.30 7.97
C PHE A 258 -5.99 13.71 8.36
N SER A 259 -5.10 14.58 8.83
CA SER A 259 -5.48 15.96 9.24
C SER A 259 -6.00 16.82 8.09
N ARG A 260 -5.79 16.40 6.84
CA ARG A 260 -6.22 17.12 5.63
C ARG A 260 -7.59 16.69 5.11
N ILE A 261 -8.15 15.62 5.68
CA ILE A 261 -9.48 15.13 5.32
C ILE A 261 -10.48 15.82 6.26
N GLY A 262 -10.86 17.05 5.90
CA GLY A 262 -11.94 17.77 6.59
C GLY A 262 -13.30 17.14 6.30
N MET A 263 -14.28 17.36 7.18
CA MET A 263 -15.67 17.00 6.89
C MET A 263 -16.27 18.01 5.91
N PRO A 264 -17.13 17.59 4.97
CA PRO A 264 -17.85 18.55 4.13
C PRO A 264 -18.74 19.44 4.99
N ALA A 265 -18.68 20.77 4.80
CA ALA A 265 -19.52 21.73 5.52
C ALA A 265 -21.03 21.38 5.54
N PRO A 266 -21.64 20.81 4.47
CA PRO A 266 -23.03 20.36 4.53
C PRO A 266 -23.28 19.28 5.59
N PHE A 267 -22.34 18.36 5.80
CA PHE A 267 -22.46 17.31 6.81
C PHE A 267 -22.37 17.89 8.22
N GLU A 268 -21.46 18.84 8.45
CA GLU A 268 -21.30 19.50 9.74
C GLU A 268 -22.58 20.25 10.14
N LYS A 269 -23.19 20.96 9.19
CA LYS A 269 -24.47 21.65 9.39
C LYS A 269 -25.60 20.70 9.76
N VAL A 270 -25.78 19.62 9.00
CA VAL A 270 -26.82 18.62 9.25
C VAL A 270 -26.62 17.91 10.60
N SER A 271 -25.37 17.65 10.98
CA SER A 271 -25.06 17.05 12.29
C SER A 271 -25.43 17.98 13.44
N GLY A 272 -25.20 19.29 13.29
CA GLY A 272 -25.65 20.30 14.26
C GLY A 272 -27.17 20.33 14.40
N GLU A 273 -27.89 20.44 13.28
CA GLU A 273 -29.36 20.45 13.28
C GLU A 273 -29.96 19.17 13.90
N ALA A 274 -29.36 18.01 13.62
CA ALA A 274 -29.78 16.74 14.21
C ALA A 274 -29.57 16.70 15.74
N ALA A 275 -28.48 17.28 16.23
CA ALA A 275 -28.22 17.40 17.66
C ALA A 275 -29.24 18.32 18.34
N ASP A 276 -29.59 19.45 17.70
CA ASP A 276 -30.61 20.38 18.20
C ASP A 276 -31.98 19.70 18.29
N ILE A 277 -32.40 18.97 17.25
CA ILE A 277 -33.64 18.18 17.26
C ILE A 277 -33.64 17.14 18.37
N LEU A 278 -32.50 16.46 18.61
CA LEU A 278 -32.38 15.50 19.70
C LEU A 278 -32.54 16.18 21.06
N ILE A 279 -31.91 17.35 21.25
CA ILE A 279 -32.03 18.14 22.48
C ILE A 279 -33.49 18.55 22.71
N GLU A 280 -34.19 19.03 21.69
CA GLU A 280 -35.61 19.39 21.79
C GLU A 280 -36.51 18.20 22.13
N LYS A 281 -36.17 16.99 21.66
CA LYS A 281 -36.88 15.75 22.03
C LYS A 281 -36.60 15.32 23.47
N ILE A 282 -35.37 15.49 23.96
CA ILE A 282 -34.99 15.12 25.34
C ILE A 282 -35.57 16.14 26.32
N PHE A 283 -35.58 17.42 25.95
CA PHE A 283 -36.05 18.54 26.76
C PHE A 283 -37.19 19.29 26.04
N PRO A 284 -38.38 18.67 25.91
CA PRO A 284 -39.51 19.33 25.29
C PRO A 284 -39.85 20.59 26.09
N LYS A 285 -39.97 21.73 25.40
CA LYS A 285 -40.39 22.98 26.03
C LYS A 285 -41.79 22.77 26.60
N GLU A 286 -41.95 22.89 27.92
CA GLU A 286 -43.28 22.94 28.54
C GLU A 286 -44.03 24.11 27.91
N ILE A 287 -45.14 23.80 27.26
CA ILE A 287 -46.06 24.78 26.71
C ILE A 287 -46.65 25.52 27.93
N ARG A 288 -46.19 26.74 28.19
CA ARG A 288 -46.83 27.68 29.11
C ARG A 288 -47.98 28.40 28.41
#